data_AF-A0A920RHQ2-F1
#
_entry.id   AF-A0A920RHQ2-F1
#
_cell.length_a   1.000
_cell.length_b   1.000
_cell.length_c   1.000
_cell.angle_alpha   90.00
_cell.angle_beta   90.00
_cell.angle_gamma   90.00
#
_symmetry.space_group_name_H-M   'P 1'
#
loop_
_entity.id
_entity.type
_entity.pdbx_description
1 polymer ?
#
loop_
_entity_poly.entity_id
_entity_poly.type
_entity_poly.pdbx_seq_one_letter_code
_entity_poly.pdbx_strand_id
1 'polypeptide(L)'
;MGLKTLGAGAAELLRPLCLLTVKPMLFVVNVEEGVMESDAVVAVESHAKAVGAEAIAVNAPIEQEIAGLAETERREFLHELGLVESGLDRVVEAGYRLLELHTFFTAGPKEVRAWTIPVGTRAAQAAGKIHTDFERGFIRAETIAFDDFISLGGEKGAREAGRLRLEGRDYVVNPR
;
A
#
# COMPACT_ATOMS: atom_id res chain seq x y z
N MET A 1 -4.69 1.16 20.42
CA MET A 1 -3.98 2.41 20.78
C MET A 1 -2.49 2.23 20.47
N GLY A 2 -1.98 2.83 19.39
CA GLY A 2 -0.59 2.61 18.91
C GLY A 2 0.41 3.64 19.44
N LEU A 3 1.72 3.43 19.23
CA LEU A 3 2.79 4.36 19.66
C LEU A 3 2.56 5.82 19.23
N LYS A 4 1.86 6.05 18.11
CA LYS A 4 1.55 7.38 17.56
C LYS A 4 0.51 8.17 18.33
N THR A 5 -0.28 7.48 19.16
CA THR A 5 -1.25 8.11 20.05
C THR A 5 -0.62 8.62 21.35
N LEU A 6 0.68 8.35 21.54
CA LEU A 6 1.47 8.81 22.67
C LEU A 6 2.27 10.06 22.26
N GLY A 7 2.55 10.95 23.22
CA GLY A 7 3.43 12.10 22.97
C GLY A 7 4.83 11.66 22.51
N ALA A 8 5.50 12.50 21.71
CA ALA A 8 6.76 12.15 21.04
C ALA A 8 7.83 11.55 21.98
N GLY A 9 8.01 12.13 23.17
CA GLY A 9 8.97 11.61 24.17
C GLY A 9 8.58 10.24 24.74
N ALA A 10 7.30 9.97 24.95
CA ALA A 10 6.85 8.66 25.41
C ALA A 10 7.02 7.60 24.32
N ALA A 11 6.75 7.95 23.06
CA ALA A 11 6.94 7.04 21.94
C ALA A 11 8.42 6.64 21.77
N GLU A 12 9.36 7.58 21.91
CA GLU A 12 10.81 7.28 21.83
C GLU A 12 11.29 6.32 22.92
N LEU A 13 10.83 6.51 24.16
CA LEU A 13 11.20 5.63 25.28
C LEU A 13 10.64 4.21 25.14
N LEU A 14 9.47 4.06 24.52
CA LEU A 14 8.80 2.77 24.39
C LEU A 14 9.22 1.98 23.13
N ARG A 15 9.73 2.64 22.10
CA ARG A 15 10.17 1.99 20.84
C ARG A 15 11.15 0.82 21.07
N PRO A 16 12.21 0.93 21.90
CA PRO A 16 13.15 -0.16 22.13
C PRO A 16 12.54 -1.38 22.83
N LEU A 17 11.41 -1.20 23.54
CA LEU A 17 10.76 -2.28 24.27
C LEU A 17 9.96 -3.23 23.37
N CYS A 18 9.71 -2.86 22.11
CA CYS A 18 9.03 -3.70 21.12
C CYS A 18 7.69 -4.28 21.62
N LEU A 19 6.93 -3.49 22.40
CA LEU A 19 5.67 -3.94 22.99
C LEU A 19 4.71 -4.48 21.92
N LEU A 20 4.02 -5.58 22.22
CA LEU A 20 3.11 -6.21 21.26
C LEU A 20 1.83 -5.38 21.06
N THR A 21 1.29 -4.84 22.15
CA THR A 21 0.00 -4.13 22.18
C THR A 21 0.00 -2.77 21.48
N VAL A 22 1.18 -2.22 21.18
CA VAL A 22 1.31 -0.96 20.44
C VAL A 22 1.45 -1.17 18.93
N LYS A 23 1.59 -2.42 18.47
CA LYS A 23 1.62 -2.75 17.05
C LYS A 23 0.25 -2.45 16.44
N PRO A 24 0.21 -1.88 15.23
CA PRO A 24 -1.06 -1.70 14.53
C PRO A 24 -1.65 -3.07 14.18
N MET A 25 -2.98 -3.16 14.15
CA MET A 25 -3.72 -4.41 13.96
C MET A 25 -4.76 -4.28 12.85
N LEU A 26 -4.96 -5.37 12.11
CA LEU A 26 -6.02 -5.55 11.11
C LEU A 26 -6.80 -6.81 11.51
N PHE A 27 -8.12 -6.71 11.57
CA PHE A 27 -8.99 -7.86 11.77
C PHE A 27 -9.31 -8.49 10.41
N VAL A 28 -9.07 -9.79 10.28
CA VAL A 28 -9.47 -10.55 9.08
C VAL A 28 -10.54 -11.54 9.52
N VAL A 29 -11.76 -11.33 9.03
CA VAL A 29 -12.93 -12.14 9.39
C VAL A 29 -13.16 -13.15 8.29
N ASN A 30 -12.92 -14.42 8.59
CA ASN A 30 -13.22 -15.48 7.65
C ASN A 30 -14.72 -15.77 7.67
N VAL A 31 -15.39 -15.63 6.53
CA VAL A 31 -16.84 -15.80 6.38
C VAL A 31 -17.17 -16.89 5.37
N GLU A 32 -18.39 -17.42 5.48
CA GLU A 32 -18.96 -18.33 4.48
C GLU A 32 -19.30 -17.58 3.19
N GLU A 33 -19.47 -18.34 2.10
CA GLU A 33 -19.79 -17.78 0.79
C GLU A 33 -21.15 -17.09 0.82
N GLY A 34 -21.22 -15.87 0.30
CA GLY A 34 -22.45 -15.07 0.31
C GLY A 34 -22.80 -14.45 1.68
N VAL A 35 -22.00 -14.65 2.72
CA VAL A 35 -22.24 -14.13 4.10
C VAL A 35 -21.28 -12.97 4.43
N MET A 36 -20.99 -12.13 3.43
CA MET A 36 -20.11 -10.98 3.58
C MET A 36 -20.68 -9.93 4.55
N GLU A 37 -22.00 -9.88 4.67
CA GLU A 37 -22.73 -9.02 5.60
C GLU A 37 -23.53 -9.90 6.57
N SER A 38 -23.07 -9.98 7.82
CA SER A 38 -23.76 -10.69 8.90
C SER A 38 -23.60 -9.94 10.21
N ASP A 39 -24.48 -10.22 11.17
CA ASP A 39 -24.40 -9.64 12.52
C ASP A 39 -23.03 -9.86 13.17
N ALA A 40 -22.39 -11.01 12.90
CA ALA A 40 -21.05 -11.31 13.39
C ALA A 40 -19.98 -10.42 12.75
N VAL A 41 -20.04 -10.20 11.42
CA VAL A 41 -19.12 -9.29 10.72
C VAL A 41 -19.29 -7.87 11.23
N VAL A 42 -20.53 -7.38 11.34
CA VAL A 42 -20.85 -6.04 11.86
C VAL A 42 -20.35 -5.86 13.29
N ALA A 43 -20.46 -6.89 14.13
CA ALA A 43 -19.94 -6.85 15.50
C ALA A 43 -18.41 -6.72 15.52
N VAL A 44 -17.70 -7.46 14.67
CA VAL A 44 -16.23 -7.38 14.57
C VAL A 44 -15.79 -6.03 14.00
N GLU A 45 -16.44 -5.52 12.96
CA GLU A 45 -16.17 -4.18 12.41
C GLU A 45 -16.36 -3.08 13.45
N SER A 46 -17.44 -3.18 14.24
CA SER A 46 -17.73 -2.26 15.34
C SER A 46 -16.64 -2.31 16.41
N HIS A 47 -16.19 -3.52 16.78
CA HIS A 47 -15.10 -3.69 17.74
C HIS A 47 -13.77 -3.16 17.20
N ALA A 48 -13.41 -3.49 15.96
CA ALA A 48 -12.19 -3.01 15.30
C ALA A 48 -12.15 -1.49 15.31
N LYS A 49 -13.24 -0.83 14.91
CA LYS A 49 -13.36 0.63 14.94
C LYS A 49 -13.18 1.19 16.35
N ALA A 50 -13.76 0.56 17.37
CA ALA A 50 -13.63 1.00 18.77
C ALA A 50 -12.18 0.95 19.28
N VAL A 51 -11.36 0.00 18.79
CA VAL A 51 -9.94 -0.10 19.17
C VAL A 51 -8.99 0.64 18.21
N GLY A 52 -9.52 1.30 17.18
CA GLY A 52 -8.77 2.04 16.16
C GLY A 52 -8.09 1.14 15.13
N ALA A 53 -8.73 0.03 14.78
CA ALA A 53 -8.30 -0.93 13.77
C ALA A 53 -9.31 -1.01 12.62
N GLU A 54 -8.86 -1.53 11.48
CA GLU A 54 -9.69 -1.88 10.32
C GLU A 54 -10.09 -3.37 10.41
N ALA A 55 -11.20 -3.73 9.77
CA ALA A 55 -11.66 -5.11 9.63
C ALA A 55 -11.98 -5.41 8.17
N ILE A 56 -11.62 -6.61 7.70
CA ILE A 56 -11.89 -7.08 6.34
C ILE A 56 -12.47 -8.49 6.42
N ALA A 57 -13.65 -8.67 5.83
CA ALA A 57 -14.23 -9.98 5.61
C ALA A 57 -13.64 -10.63 4.35
N VAL A 58 -13.28 -11.92 4.46
CA VAL A 58 -12.75 -12.75 3.37
C VAL A 58 -13.38 -14.14 3.44
N ASN A 59 -13.48 -14.84 2.31
CA ASN A 59 -13.81 -16.25 2.28
C ASN A 59 -12.55 -17.05 1.91
N ALA A 60 -11.88 -17.63 2.91
CA ALA A 60 -10.60 -18.29 2.70
C ALA A 60 -10.66 -19.46 1.66
N PRO A 61 -11.71 -20.31 1.62
CA PRO A 61 -11.88 -21.29 0.55
C PRO A 61 -11.88 -20.68 -0.86
N ILE A 62 -12.65 -19.61 -1.09
CA ILE A 62 -12.71 -18.91 -2.38
C ILE A 62 -11.35 -18.30 -2.72
N GLU A 63 -10.66 -17.68 -1.75
CA GLU A 63 -9.32 -17.14 -1.97
C GLU A 63 -8.30 -18.22 -2.37
N GLN A 64 -8.43 -19.43 -1.81
CA GLN A 64 -7.57 -20.55 -2.16
C GLN A 64 -7.82 -21.03 -3.59
N GLU A 65 -9.08 -21.03 -4.04
CA GLU A 65 -9.43 -21.35 -5.43
C GLU A 65 -8.87 -20.30 -6.40
N ILE A 66 -9.12 -19.01 -6.12
CA ILE A 66 -8.57 -17.86 -6.87
C ILE A 66 -7.05 -17.95 -7.00
N ALA A 67 -6.34 -18.36 -5.96
CA ALA A 67 -4.89 -18.49 -5.95
C ALA A 67 -4.38 -19.59 -6.90
N GLY A 68 -5.19 -20.61 -7.17
CA GLY A 68 -4.87 -21.71 -8.09
C GLY A 68 -5.16 -21.41 -9.56
N LEU A 69 -5.97 -20.39 -9.85
CA LEU A 69 -6.38 -20.02 -11.21
C LEU A 69 -5.28 -19.25 -11.97
N ALA A 70 -5.24 -19.44 -13.29
CA ALA A 70 -4.46 -18.59 -14.17
C ALA A 70 -5.01 -17.15 -14.21
N GLU A 71 -4.20 -16.18 -14.61
CA GLU A 71 -4.60 -14.76 -14.57
C GLU A 71 -5.87 -14.46 -15.39
N THR A 72 -6.03 -15.11 -16.54
CA THR A 72 -7.21 -14.95 -17.40
C THR A 72 -8.47 -15.52 -16.74
N GLU A 73 -8.37 -16.70 -16.14
CA GLU A 73 -9.47 -17.40 -15.46
C GLU A 73 -9.87 -16.67 -14.17
N ARG A 74 -8.90 -16.10 -13.46
CA ARG A 74 -9.13 -15.35 -12.22
C ARG A 74 -10.10 -14.19 -12.41
N ARG A 75 -9.94 -13.42 -13.49
CA ARG A 75 -10.80 -12.25 -13.76
C ARG A 75 -12.23 -12.69 -14.09
N GLU A 76 -12.38 -13.77 -14.84
CA GLU A 76 -13.68 -14.34 -15.17
C GLU A 76 -14.38 -14.85 -13.91
N PHE A 77 -13.66 -15.60 -13.06
CA PHE A 77 -14.18 -16.10 -11.79
C PHE A 77 -14.60 -15.00 -10.82
N LEU A 78 -13.78 -13.95 -10.64
CA LEU A 78 -14.14 -12.79 -9.82
C LEU A 78 -15.41 -12.11 -10.35
N HIS A 79 -15.52 -11.94 -11.66
CA HIS A 79 -16.69 -11.33 -12.29
C HIS A 79 -17.96 -12.19 -12.10
N GLU A 80 -17.87 -13.51 -12.16
CA GLU A 80 -18.98 -14.42 -11.87
C GLU A 80 -19.48 -14.30 -10.42
N LEU A 81 -18.57 -14.07 -9.47
CA LEU A 81 -18.90 -13.80 -8.07
C LEU A 81 -19.34 -12.35 -7.80
N GLY A 82 -19.36 -11.48 -8.82
CA GLY A 82 -19.67 -10.06 -8.67
C GLY A 82 -18.61 -9.26 -7.91
N LEU A 83 -17.38 -9.78 -7.84
CA LEU A 83 -16.25 -9.15 -7.16
C LEU A 83 -15.35 -8.42 -8.16
N VAL A 84 -14.88 -7.23 -7.79
CA VAL A 84 -13.94 -6.44 -8.60
C VAL A 84 -12.49 -6.86 -8.34
N GLU A 85 -12.20 -7.33 -7.14
CA GLU A 85 -10.88 -7.74 -6.67
C GLU A 85 -11.01 -8.87 -5.64
N SER A 86 -9.92 -9.60 -5.41
CA SER A 86 -9.90 -10.70 -4.43
C SER A 86 -9.90 -10.16 -2.99
N GLY A 87 -10.40 -10.96 -2.04
CA GLY A 87 -10.30 -10.65 -0.62
C GLY A 87 -8.84 -10.59 -0.15
N LEU A 88 -7.96 -11.40 -0.73
CA LEU A 88 -6.53 -11.35 -0.43
C LEU A 88 -5.88 -10.04 -0.88
N ASP A 89 -6.24 -9.52 -2.06
CA ASP A 89 -5.76 -8.21 -2.52
C ASP A 89 -6.18 -7.10 -1.56
N ARG A 90 -7.44 -7.10 -1.11
CA ARG A 90 -7.94 -6.16 -0.09
C ARG A 90 -7.15 -6.23 1.22
N VAL A 91 -6.81 -7.44 1.67
CA VAL A 91 -5.97 -7.64 2.87
C VAL A 91 -4.55 -7.11 2.65
N VAL A 92 -3.96 -7.31 1.47
CA VAL A 92 -2.63 -6.79 1.14
C VAL A 92 -2.65 -5.26 1.15
N GLU A 93 -3.63 -4.62 0.51
CA GLU A 93 -3.76 -3.17 0.50
C GLU A 93 -3.95 -2.58 1.90
N ALA A 94 -4.79 -3.20 2.72
CA ALA A 94 -4.96 -2.80 4.11
C ALA A 94 -3.68 -3.00 4.93
N GLY A 95 -2.92 -4.07 4.68
CA GLY A 95 -1.60 -4.27 5.26
C GLY A 95 -0.62 -3.14 4.90
N TYR A 96 -0.61 -2.69 3.64
CA TYR A 96 0.18 -1.55 3.19
C TYR A 96 -0.21 -0.27 3.93
N ARG A 97 -1.52 0.03 4.02
CA ARG A 97 -2.04 1.17 4.79
C ARG A 97 -1.68 1.09 6.27
N LEU A 98 -1.85 -0.09 6.88
CA LEU A 98 -1.58 -0.37 8.28
C LEU A 98 -0.11 -0.11 8.65
N LEU A 99 0.80 -0.45 7.74
CA LEU A 99 2.24 -0.24 7.88
C LEU A 99 2.70 1.14 7.40
N GLU A 100 1.78 2.00 6.95
CA GLU A 100 2.05 3.31 6.33
C GLU A 100 3.10 3.21 5.22
N LEU A 101 2.88 2.25 4.32
CA LEU A 101 3.69 2.06 3.13
C LEU A 101 2.96 2.59 1.91
N HIS A 102 3.72 3.11 0.97
CA HIS A 102 3.25 3.40 -0.38
C HIS A 102 4.31 3.00 -1.40
N THR A 103 3.91 3.08 -2.66
CA THR A 103 4.72 2.62 -3.79
C THR A 103 5.09 3.80 -4.68
N PHE A 104 6.34 3.83 -5.13
CA PHE A 104 6.75 4.62 -6.30
C PHE A 104 7.25 3.69 -7.40
N PHE A 105 7.29 4.19 -8.64
CA PHE A 105 7.67 3.39 -9.79
C PHE A 105 8.95 3.90 -10.44
N THR A 106 9.74 2.97 -10.94
CA THR A 106 10.73 3.22 -11.98
C THR A 106 10.21 2.58 -13.26
N ALA A 107 10.12 3.33 -14.34
CA ALA A 107 9.62 2.85 -15.62
C ALA A 107 10.62 3.18 -16.74
N GLY A 108 11.02 2.16 -17.49
CA GLY A 108 11.87 2.28 -18.66
C GLY A 108 11.61 1.14 -19.65
N PRO A 109 12.25 1.17 -20.83
CA PRO A 109 11.99 0.18 -21.89
C PRO A 109 12.39 -1.25 -21.51
N LYS A 110 13.30 -1.41 -20.55
CA LYS A 110 13.79 -2.72 -20.09
C LYS A 110 13.05 -3.26 -18.87
N GLU A 111 12.59 -2.38 -17.99
CA GLU A 111 12.03 -2.75 -16.70
C GLU A 111 11.02 -1.71 -16.23
N VAL A 112 9.92 -2.20 -15.67
CA VAL A 112 8.99 -1.43 -14.85
C VAL A 112 8.97 -2.09 -13.47
N ARG A 113 9.22 -1.31 -12.43
CA ARG A 113 9.33 -1.83 -11.06
C ARG A 113 8.65 -0.94 -10.05
N ALA A 114 7.93 -1.58 -9.13
CA ALA A 114 7.36 -0.99 -7.93
C ALA A 114 8.38 -1.03 -6.77
N TRP A 115 8.50 0.07 -6.05
CA TRP A 115 9.36 0.21 -4.88
C TRP A 115 8.55 0.64 -3.67
N THR A 116 8.57 -0.18 -2.63
CA THR A 116 7.85 0.07 -1.37
C THR A 116 8.66 0.99 -0.46
N ILE A 117 8.06 2.08 0.00
CA ILE A 117 8.64 3.06 0.91
C ILE A 117 7.64 3.47 2.00
N PRO A 118 8.10 3.85 3.21
CA PRO A 118 7.24 4.47 4.20
C PRO A 118 6.69 5.82 3.72
N VAL A 119 5.46 6.15 4.13
CA VAL A 119 4.87 7.47 3.89
C VAL A 119 5.76 8.56 4.48
N GLY A 120 5.99 9.63 3.71
CA GLY A 120 6.87 10.73 4.11
C GLY A 120 8.34 10.54 3.75
N THR A 121 8.70 9.44 3.08
CA THR A 121 10.08 9.20 2.62
C THR A 121 10.51 10.28 1.63
N ARG A 122 11.69 10.87 1.85
CA ARG A 122 12.28 11.89 0.96
C ARG A 122 12.90 11.27 -0.29
N ALA A 123 13.00 12.05 -1.36
CA ALA A 123 13.50 11.61 -2.67
C ALA A 123 14.87 10.89 -2.59
N ALA A 124 15.82 11.41 -1.81
CA ALA A 124 17.12 10.78 -1.65
C ALA A 124 17.06 9.42 -0.95
N GLN A 125 16.22 9.29 0.09
CA GLN A 125 16.02 8.03 0.81
C GLN A 125 15.29 7.00 -0.06
N ALA A 126 14.31 7.45 -0.85
CA ALA A 126 13.63 6.62 -1.83
C ALA A 126 14.60 6.10 -2.90
N ALA A 127 15.49 6.95 -3.42
CA ALA A 127 16.54 6.54 -4.35
C ALA A 127 17.50 5.52 -3.72
N GLY A 128 17.76 5.64 -2.41
CA GLY A 128 18.51 4.65 -1.61
C GLY A 128 17.93 3.24 -1.63
N LYS A 129 16.60 3.10 -1.83
CA LYS A 129 15.96 1.78 -2.01
C LYS A 129 16.36 1.10 -3.32
N ILE A 130 16.66 1.89 -4.36
CA ILE A 130 17.15 1.38 -5.64
C ILE A 130 18.62 0.99 -5.51
N HIS A 131 19.44 1.89 -4.95
CA HIS A 131 20.85 1.64 -4.67
C HIS A 131 21.36 2.60 -3.60
N THR A 132 22.16 2.12 -2.64
CA THR A 132 22.65 2.91 -1.50
C THR A 132 23.52 4.10 -1.93
N ASP A 133 24.26 3.99 -3.04
CA ASP A 133 25.04 5.11 -3.59
C ASP A 133 24.17 6.27 -4.08
N PHE A 134 22.94 6.02 -4.53
CA PHE A 134 22.05 7.09 -4.98
C PHE A 134 21.60 7.99 -3.84
N GLU A 135 21.46 7.48 -2.62
CA GLU A 135 21.12 8.31 -1.46
C GLU A 135 22.28 9.24 -1.07
N ARG A 136 23.51 8.73 -1.13
CA ARG A 136 24.72 9.50 -0.80
C ARG A 136 25.03 10.54 -1.87
N GLY A 137 25.00 10.12 -3.14
CA GLY A 137 25.27 10.95 -4.31
C GLY A 137 24.04 11.67 -4.88
N PHE A 138 22.93 11.74 -4.14
CA PHE A 138 21.69 12.31 -4.64
C PHE A 138 21.87 13.78 -5.05
N ILE A 139 21.57 14.10 -6.31
CA ILE A 139 21.55 15.47 -6.83
C ILE A 139 20.11 15.94 -6.99
N ARG A 140 19.30 15.19 -7.75
CA ARG A 140 17.90 15.47 -8.05
C ARG A 140 17.21 14.19 -8.52
N ALA A 141 15.87 14.19 -8.49
CA ALA A 141 15.04 13.16 -9.11
C ALA A 141 14.17 13.79 -10.20
N GLU A 142 14.04 13.12 -11.34
CA GLU A 142 13.00 13.44 -12.32
C GLU A 142 11.73 12.69 -11.91
N THR A 143 10.64 13.41 -11.69
CA THR A 143 9.38 12.81 -11.22
C THR A 143 8.21 13.22 -12.10
N ILE A 144 7.25 12.31 -12.24
CA ILE A 144 5.99 12.50 -12.92
C ILE A 144 4.92 11.88 -12.01
N ALA A 145 3.78 12.55 -11.83
CA ALA A 145 2.66 11.96 -11.09
C ALA A 145 2.09 10.76 -11.87
N PHE A 146 1.61 9.73 -11.16
CA PHE A 146 1.13 8.50 -11.81
C PHE A 146 0.05 8.77 -12.86
N ASP A 147 -0.96 9.58 -12.51
CA ASP A 147 -2.07 9.90 -13.41
C ASP A 147 -1.61 10.70 -14.64
N ASP A 148 -0.66 11.61 -14.48
CA ASP A 148 -0.05 12.34 -15.60
C ASP A 148 0.72 11.37 -16.51
N PHE A 149 1.47 10.42 -15.95
CA PHE A 149 2.23 9.44 -16.74
C PHE A 149 1.31 8.56 -17.60
N ILE A 150 0.19 8.09 -17.05
CA ILE A 150 -0.77 7.26 -17.78
C ILE A 150 -1.55 8.08 -18.81
N SER A 151 -2.12 9.23 -18.41
CA SER A 151 -2.96 10.03 -19.29
C SER A 151 -2.21 10.66 -20.45
N LEU A 152 -0.91 10.93 -20.29
CA LEU A 152 -0.06 11.56 -21.32
C LEU A 152 0.78 10.56 -22.12
N GLY A 153 0.54 9.25 -21.97
CA GLY A 153 1.22 8.23 -22.78
C GLY A 153 2.71 8.06 -22.44
N GLY A 154 3.07 8.24 -21.17
CA GLY A 154 4.41 7.99 -20.63
C GLY A 154 5.31 9.22 -20.55
N GLU A 155 6.61 8.97 -20.33
CA GLU A 155 7.61 10.00 -20.03
C GLU A 155 7.67 11.12 -21.08
N LYS A 156 7.63 10.75 -22.37
CA LYS A 156 7.76 11.73 -23.47
C LYS A 156 6.59 12.72 -23.46
N GLY A 157 5.35 12.23 -23.41
CA GLY A 157 4.17 13.10 -23.40
C GLY A 157 4.07 13.91 -22.11
N ALA A 158 4.42 13.31 -20.96
CA ALA A 158 4.51 14.05 -19.70
C ALA A 158 5.54 15.18 -19.74
N ARG A 159 6.70 14.98 -20.37
CA ARG A 159 7.71 16.02 -20.57
C ARG A 159 7.22 17.14 -21.49
N GLU A 160 6.61 16.79 -22.63
CA GLU A 160 6.07 17.76 -23.60
C GLU A 160 4.94 18.61 -23.00
N ALA A 161 4.13 18.04 -22.11
CA ALA A 161 3.08 18.75 -21.38
C ALA A 161 3.58 19.50 -20.12
N GLY A 162 4.89 19.48 -19.83
CA GLY A 162 5.47 20.15 -18.66
C GLY A 162 5.12 19.52 -17.30
N ARG A 163 4.75 18.22 -17.28
CA ARG A 163 4.45 17.45 -16.06
C ARG A 163 5.66 16.75 -15.45
N LEU A 164 6.78 16.67 -16.18
CA LEU A 164 8.05 16.20 -15.64
C LEU A 164 8.67 17.28 -14.76
N ARG A 165 8.85 16.98 -13.48
CA ARG A 165 9.43 17.88 -12.47
C ARG A 165 10.83 17.43 -12.08
N LEU A 166 11.68 18.40 -11.76
CA LEU A 166 12.98 18.16 -11.15
C LEU A 166 12.87 18.42 -9.65
N GLU A 167 12.92 17.35 -8.88
CA GLU A 167 12.73 17.38 -7.43
C GLU A 167 14.07 17.31 -6.71
N GLY A 168 14.21 18.14 -5.67
CA GLY A 168 15.40 18.20 -4.83
C GLY A 168 15.41 17.13 -3.73
N ARG A 169 16.44 17.18 -2.89
CA ARG A 169 16.67 16.20 -1.81
C ARG A 169 15.51 16.13 -0.80
N ASP A 170 14.84 17.25 -0.56
CA ASP A 170 13.78 17.40 0.45
C ASP A 170 12.37 17.12 -0.07
N TYR A 171 12.21 16.83 -1.37
CA TYR A 171 10.92 16.43 -1.91
C TYR A 171 10.44 15.16 -1.22
N VAL A 172 9.21 15.19 -0.72
CA VAL A 172 8.54 14.02 -0.15
C VAL A 172 7.89 13.27 -1.30
N VAL A 173 8.23 12.00 -1.45
CA VAL A 173 7.68 11.18 -2.52
C VAL A 173 6.19 10.98 -2.25
N ASN A 174 5.36 11.39 -3.20
CA ASN A 174 3.92 11.21 -3.09
C ASN A 174 3.52 9.76 -3.44
N PRO A 175 2.49 9.21 -2.76
CA PRO A 175 1.87 7.96 -3.16
C PRO A 175 1.23 8.09 -4.55
N ARG A 176 1.05 6.94 -5.19
CA ARG A 176 0.00 6.78 -6.20
C ARG A 176 -1.36 6.89 -5.52
#